data_AF-A0A951MN98-F1
#
_entry.id   AF-A0A951MN98-F1
#
_cell.length_a   1.000
_cell.length_b   1.000
_cell.length_c   1.000
_cell.angle_alpha   90.00
_cell.angle_beta   90.00
_cell.angle_gamma   90.00
#
_symmetry.space_group_name_H-M   'P 1'
#
loop_
_entity.id
_entity.type
_entity.pdbx_description
1 polymer ?
#
loop_
_entity_poly.entity_id
_entity_poly.type
_entity_poly.pdbx_seq_one_letter_code
_entity_poly.pdbx_strand_id
1 'polypeptide(L)'
;RIEITADFTPSASLMIATATLIVGIVREVMTWPSFELEMLERMGIPVIEGYRPMKHTSRKGWLARNDCYPRSPFQADIDETTWKTTDGREMSLRSVAGLIVKHFWHPIRRISDPWTFRLIGSVMRGRAPSLLDLDDRPPEYEDVGRLCTWDNLFPESELSRSRYERVLIRAISGQKLWMNGRRYTPTGMRGWSAVVFRADDDHSRHVFSIDYLLGHLSDWSLPKPRGG
;
A
#
# COMPACT_ATOMS: atom_id res chain seq x y z
N ARG A 1 -10.72 -11.56 9.41
CA ARG A 1 -10.61 -10.60 8.28
C ARG A 1 -9.38 -9.76 8.55
N ILE A 2 -8.35 -9.87 7.71
CA ILE A 2 -7.15 -9.05 7.79
C ILE A 2 -7.36 -7.91 6.79
N GLU A 3 -7.32 -6.67 7.28
CA GLU A 3 -7.40 -5.47 6.46
C GLU A 3 -6.00 -4.87 6.42
N ILE A 4 -5.45 -4.78 5.21
CA ILE A 4 -4.08 -4.31 5.01
C ILE A 4 -4.18 -3.03 4.22
N THR A 5 -3.88 -1.93 4.91
CA THR A 5 -3.72 -0.63 4.28
C THR A 5 -2.24 -0.51 3.92
N ALA A 6 -1.89 -0.92 2.70
CA ALA A 6 -0.56 -0.66 2.16
C ALA A 6 -0.57 0.75 1.56
N ASP A 7 0.16 1.67 2.20
CA ASP A 7 0.50 2.94 1.56
C ASP A 7 1.40 2.62 0.35
N PHE A 8 1.12 3.24 -0.80
CA PHE A 8 1.64 2.78 -2.10
C PHE A 8 3.16 2.75 -2.08
N THR A 9 3.75 1.56 -2.05
CA THR A 9 5.19 1.45 -2.20
C THR A 9 5.55 2.03 -3.58
N PRO A 10 6.47 3.00 -3.69
CA PRO A 10 6.75 3.72 -4.93
C PRO A 10 7.41 2.85 -6.00
N SER A 11 7.68 1.59 -5.66
CA SER A 11 8.20 0.55 -6.54
C SER A 11 7.17 -0.57 -6.66
N ALA A 12 6.69 -0.82 -7.89
CA ALA A 12 5.83 -1.96 -8.20
C ALA A 12 6.45 -3.28 -7.73
N SER A 13 7.77 -3.40 -7.82
CA SER A 13 8.55 -4.54 -7.35
C SER A 13 8.42 -4.78 -5.84
N LEU A 14 8.59 -3.72 -5.04
CA LEU A 14 8.44 -3.81 -3.59
C LEU A 14 6.97 -4.00 -3.18
N MET A 15 6.03 -3.45 -3.95
CA MET A 15 4.60 -3.68 -3.73
C MET A 15 4.23 -5.15 -3.99
N ILE A 16 4.68 -5.73 -5.11
CA ILE A 16 4.51 -7.15 -5.41
C ILE A 16 5.15 -7.99 -4.31
N ALA A 17 6.40 -7.70 -3.92
CA ALA A 17 7.07 -8.38 -2.82
C ALA A 17 6.30 -8.31 -1.49
N THR A 18 5.76 -7.14 -1.15
CA THR A 18 4.97 -6.93 0.07
C THR A 18 3.67 -7.71 0.01
N ALA A 19 2.93 -7.65 -1.10
CA ALA A 19 1.69 -8.40 -1.28
C ALA A 19 1.94 -9.92 -1.23
N THR A 20 2.99 -10.41 -1.88
CA THR A 20 3.37 -11.83 -1.84
C THR A 20 3.77 -12.26 -0.43
N LEU A 21 4.57 -11.46 0.28
CA LEU A 21 4.93 -11.71 1.68
C LEU A 21 3.68 -11.88 2.54
N ILE A 22 2.77 -10.91 2.46
CA ILE A 22 1.49 -10.90 3.16
C ILE A 22 0.68 -12.16 2.85
N VAL A 23 0.43 -12.45 1.57
CA VAL A 23 -0.43 -13.58 1.19
C VAL A 23 0.19 -14.89 1.66
N GLY A 24 1.51 -15.01 1.63
CA GLY A 24 2.22 -16.20 2.12
C GLY A 24 2.01 -16.41 3.62
N ILE A 25 2.14 -15.34 4.42
CA ILE A 25 1.89 -15.36 5.85
C ILE A 25 0.42 -15.69 6.14
N VAL A 26 -0.52 -14.99 5.50
CA VAL A 26 -1.96 -15.17 5.76
C VAL A 26 -2.41 -16.59 5.42
N ARG A 27 -1.98 -17.12 4.27
CA ARG A 27 -2.33 -18.51 3.90
C ARG A 27 -1.79 -19.52 4.88
N GLU A 28 -0.60 -19.30 5.42
CA GLU A 28 -0.05 -20.18 6.45
C GLU A 28 -0.82 -20.07 7.76
N VAL A 29 -1.06 -18.85 8.26
CA VAL A 29 -1.82 -18.61 9.49
C VAL A 29 -3.21 -19.22 9.41
N MET A 30 -3.86 -19.19 8.24
CA MET A 30 -5.17 -19.84 8.02
C MET A 30 -5.16 -21.36 8.22
N THR A 31 -3.99 -22.00 8.27
CA THR A 31 -3.85 -23.44 8.55
C THR A 31 -3.58 -23.73 10.02
N TRP A 32 -3.38 -22.70 10.86
CA TRP A 32 -3.11 -22.89 12.27
C TRP A 32 -4.32 -23.48 13.02
N PRO A 33 -4.10 -24.30 14.06
CA PRO A 33 -5.18 -24.87 14.86
C PRO A 33 -6.00 -23.83 15.63
N SER A 34 -5.45 -22.64 15.85
CA SER A 34 -6.07 -21.52 16.56
C SER A 34 -5.52 -20.19 16.04
N PHE A 35 -6.33 -19.13 16.14
CA PHE A 35 -5.96 -17.75 15.80
C PHE A 35 -5.69 -16.87 17.03
N GLU A 36 -5.70 -17.47 18.22
CA GLU A 36 -5.42 -16.76 19.47
C GLU A 36 -3.92 -16.41 19.60
N LEU A 37 -3.60 -15.39 20.39
CA LEU A 37 -2.24 -14.84 20.50
C LEU A 37 -1.22 -15.84 21.06
N GLU A 38 -1.64 -16.81 21.88
CA GLU A 38 -0.77 -17.87 22.40
C GLU A 38 -0.19 -18.74 21.28
N MET A 39 -0.81 -18.73 20.09
CA MET A 39 -0.25 -19.44 18.93
C MET A 39 1.08 -18.83 18.47
N LEU A 40 1.30 -17.52 18.68
CA LEU A 40 2.59 -16.89 18.37
C LEU A 40 3.72 -17.47 19.21
N GLU A 41 3.47 -17.67 20.52
CA GLU A 41 4.42 -18.29 21.43
C GLU A 41 4.67 -19.75 21.05
N ARG A 42 3.60 -20.53 20.80
CA ARG A 42 3.71 -21.93 20.37
C ARG A 42 4.51 -22.10 19.07
N MET A 43 4.43 -21.12 18.18
CA MET A 43 5.16 -21.11 16.90
C MET A 43 6.57 -20.54 17.01
N GLY A 44 6.99 -20.09 18.21
CA GLY A 44 8.29 -19.46 18.43
C GLY A 44 8.47 -18.15 17.68
N ILE A 45 7.36 -17.45 17.39
CA ILE A 45 7.37 -16.17 16.69
C ILE A 45 7.64 -15.06 17.72
N PRO A 46 8.70 -14.26 17.54
CA PRO A 46 9.03 -13.22 18.51
C PRO A 46 7.95 -12.13 18.55
N VAL A 47 7.55 -11.75 19.76
CA VAL A 47 6.64 -10.62 20.01
C VAL A 47 7.42 -9.54 20.76
N ILE A 48 7.29 -8.29 20.34
CA ILE A 48 7.90 -7.15 21.02
C ILE A 48 7.26 -6.98 22.40
N GLU A 49 8.08 -6.86 23.43
CA GLU A 49 7.65 -6.62 24.80
C GLU A 49 6.86 -5.30 24.88
N GLY A 50 5.74 -5.32 25.59
CA GLY A 50 4.86 -4.15 25.70
C GLY A 50 4.01 -3.86 24.46
N TYR A 51 4.08 -4.68 23.41
CA TYR A 51 3.13 -4.61 22.31
C TYR A 51 1.71 -4.90 22.80
N ARG A 52 0.78 -3.97 22.55
CA ARG A 52 -0.62 -4.03 22.99
C ARG A 52 -1.54 -3.73 21.81
N PRO A 53 -2.08 -4.75 21.12
CA PRO A 53 -3.03 -4.52 20.03
C PRO A 53 -4.28 -3.84 20.59
N MET A 54 -4.86 -2.93 19.81
CA MET A 54 -6.07 -2.22 20.22
C MET A 54 -7.31 -2.86 19.65
N LYS A 55 -8.42 -2.76 20.36
CA LYS A 55 -9.71 -3.16 19.82
C LYS A 55 -10.09 -2.22 18.67
N HIS A 56 -10.52 -2.79 17.55
CA HIS A 56 -10.97 -2.01 16.41
C HIS A 56 -12.23 -1.20 16.80
N THR A 57 -12.24 0.10 16.50
CA THR A 57 -13.27 1.05 16.96
C THR A 57 -14.68 0.73 16.46
N SER A 58 -14.82 0.23 15.24
CA SER A 58 -16.11 -0.12 14.62
C SER A 58 -16.31 -1.60 14.30
N ARG A 59 -15.31 -2.46 14.50
CA ARG A 59 -15.35 -3.88 14.07
C ARG A 59 -14.99 -4.83 15.20
N LYS A 60 -15.52 -6.05 15.15
CA LYS A 60 -15.16 -7.15 16.07
C LYS A 60 -13.78 -7.71 15.70
N GLY A 61 -12.71 -6.95 15.94
CA GLY A 61 -11.34 -7.34 15.63
C GLY A 61 -10.28 -6.48 16.33
N TRP A 62 -9.02 -6.71 15.98
CA TRP A 62 -7.86 -6.02 16.54
C TRP A 62 -7.18 -5.12 15.51
N LEU A 63 -6.56 -4.04 15.98
CA LEU A 63 -5.74 -3.10 15.22
C LEU A 63 -4.31 -3.11 15.78
N ALA A 64 -3.35 -3.06 14.87
CA ALA A 64 -1.93 -2.86 15.14
C ALA A 64 -1.54 -1.50 14.55
N ARG A 65 -1.34 -0.49 15.41
CA ARG A 65 -0.89 0.85 15.02
C ARG A 65 0.48 1.14 15.65
N ASN A 66 1.10 2.27 15.29
CA ASN A 66 2.38 2.68 15.88
C ASN A 66 2.32 2.85 17.41
N ASP A 67 1.18 3.30 17.95
CA ASP A 67 0.91 3.45 19.38
C ASP A 67 0.58 2.12 20.10
N CYS A 68 0.49 1.00 19.37
CA CYS A 68 0.47 -0.32 19.97
C CYS A 68 1.85 -0.77 20.46
N TYR A 69 2.93 -0.07 20.08
CA TYR A 69 4.30 -0.39 20.46
C TYR A 69 4.79 0.58 21.56
N PRO A 70 5.74 0.17 22.43
CA PRO A 70 6.29 1.06 23.46
C PRO A 70 6.93 2.33 22.92
N ARG A 71 7.44 2.28 21.69
CA ARG A 71 7.93 3.41 20.89
C ARG A 71 7.53 3.17 19.44
N SER A 72 7.47 4.24 18.63
CA SER A 72 7.07 4.12 17.22
C SER A 72 8.11 3.33 16.42
N PRO A 73 7.76 2.21 15.76
CA PRO A 73 8.69 1.48 14.89
C PRO A 73 9.05 2.26 13.62
N PHE A 74 8.25 3.28 13.26
CA PHE A 74 8.49 4.14 12.08
C PHE A 74 9.49 5.26 12.33
N GLN A 75 9.91 5.46 13.58
CA GLN A 75 10.89 6.49 13.97
C GLN A 75 12.16 5.87 14.56
N ALA A 76 12.22 4.54 14.65
CA ALA A 76 13.36 3.83 15.19
C ALA A 76 14.34 3.51 14.06
N ASP A 77 15.62 3.50 14.39
CA ASP A 77 16.61 2.81 13.58
C ASP A 77 16.28 1.30 13.59
N ILE A 78 16.05 0.74 12.41
CA ILE A 78 15.62 -0.65 12.23
C ILE A 78 16.73 -1.67 12.52
N ASP A 79 17.99 -1.24 12.53
CA ASP A 79 19.16 -2.06 12.84
C ASP A 79 19.65 -1.88 14.28
N GLU A 80 19.14 -0.88 15.01
CA GLU A 80 19.43 -0.67 16.43
C GLU A 80 18.87 -1.80 17.31
N THR A 81 19.73 -2.42 18.11
CA THR A 81 19.38 -3.56 18.98
C THR A 81 18.83 -3.07 20.32
N THR A 82 17.62 -2.53 20.29
CA THR A 82 16.99 -1.86 21.44
C THR A 82 15.56 -2.33 21.71
N TRP A 83 15.06 -3.28 20.91
CA TRP A 83 13.73 -3.85 21.10
C TRP A 83 13.79 -5.14 21.92
N LYS A 84 13.21 -5.11 23.11
CA LYS A 84 13.01 -6.30 23.93
C LYS A 84 11.87 -7.14 23.37
N THR A 85 12.04 -8.45 23.33
CA THR A 85 11.00 -9.42 22.99
C THR A 85 10.47 -10.10 24.25
N THR A 86 9.25 -10.65 24.19
CA THR A 86 8.60 -11.31 25.33
C THR A 86 9.34 -12.55 25.85
N ASP A 87 10.26 -13.10 25.05
CA ASP A 87 11.16 -14.19 25.44
C ASP A 87 12.51 -13.72 26.03
N GLY A 88 12.64 -12.42 26.31
CA GLY A 88 13.77 -11.83 27.02
C GLY A 88 14.98 -11.45 26.17
N ARG A 89 14.90 -11.58 24.83
CA ARG A 89 15.98 -11.17 23.92
C ARG A 89 15.90 -9.67 23.63
N GLU A 90 17.05 -9.04 23.42
CA GLU A 90 17.15 -7.72 22.81
C GLU A 90 17.53 -7.88 21.34
N MET A 91 16.77 -7.25 20.46
CA MET A 91 16.85 -7.43 19.01
C MET A 91 16.64 -6.11 18.27
N SER A 92 17.14 -6.03 17.04
CA SER A 92 16.74 -4.98 16.10
C SER A 92 15.41 -5.33 15.41
N LEU A 93 14.70 -4.33 14.87
CA LEU A 93 13.47 -4.60 14.09
C LEU A 93 13.77 -5.51 12.90
N ARG A 94 14.92 -5.34 12.24
CA ARG A 94 15.33 -6.21 11.14
C ARG A 94 15.51 -7.65 11.60
N SER A 95 16.09 -7.86 12.78
CA SER A 95 16.28 -9.20 13.34
C SER A 95 14.95 -9.87 13.71
N VAL A 96 14.02 -9.11 14.32
CA VAL A 96 12.66 -9.57 14.61
C VAL A 96 11.94 -9.95 13.32
N ALA A 97 11.94 -9.06 12.32
CA ALA A 97 11.33 -9.31 11.02
C ALA A 97 11.95 -10.54 10.33
N GLY A 98 13.27 -10.69 10.37
CA GLY A 98 13.97 -11.84 9.80
C GLY A 98 13.55 -13.18 10.43
N LEU A 99 13.37 -13.22 11.75
CA LEU A 99 12.87 -14.42 12.45
C LEU A 99 11.42 -14.74 12.09
N ILE A 100 10.56 -13.72 12.03
CA ILE A 100 9.16 -13.88 11.60
C ILE A 100 9.14 -14.43 10.17
N VAL A 101 9.84 -13.80 9.23
CA VAL A 101 9.87 -14.23 7.82
C VAL A 101 10.47 -15.63 7.66
N LYS A 102 11.48 -16.00 8.45
CA LYS A 102 12.04 -17.35 8.44
C LYS A 102 10.98 -18.42 8.72
N HIS A 103 10.06 -18.16 9.65
CA HIS A 103 8.95 -19.07 9.95
C HIS A 103 8.04 -19.27 8.72
N PHE A 104 7.75 -18.19 7.98
CA PHE A 104 6.87 -18.21 6.81
C PHE A 104 7.60 -18.44 5.48
N TRP A 105 8.90 -18.73 5.49
CA TRP A 105 9.74 -18.72 4.29
C TRP A 105 9.26 -19.72 3.23
N HIS A 106 8.88 -20.93 3.65
CA HIS A 106 8.37 -21.95 2.74
C HIS A 106 6.98 -21.60 2.16
N PRO A 107 5.97 -21.19 2.97
CA PRO A 107 4.71 -20.66 2.46
C PRO A 107 4.85 -19.52 1.47
N ILE A 108 5.73 -18.54 1.76
CA ILE A 108 6.02 -17.42 0.86
C ILE A 108 6.63 -17.94 -0.46
N ARG A 109 7.57 -18.89 -0.39
CA ARG A 109 8.20 -19.50 -1.58
C ARG A 109 7.17 -20.15 -2.52
N ARG A 110 6.15 -20.81 -1.96
CA ARG A 110 5.15 -21.54 -2.74
C ARG A 110 4.30 -20.65 -3.66
N ILE A 111 4.22 -19.36 -3.38
CA ILE A 111 3.38 -18.41 -4.10
C ILE A 111 4.17 -17.28 -4.79
N SER A 112 5.48 -17.26 -4.61
CA SER A 112 6.37 -16.25 -5.18
C SER A 112 7.05 -16.78 -6.43
N ASP A 113 7.23 -15.92 -7.42
CA ASP A 113 8.20 -16.16 -8.47
C ASP A 113 9.64 -16.01 -7.91
N PRO A 114 10.66 -16.60 -8.56
CA PRO A 114 12.03 -16.58 -8.06
C PRO A 114 12.66 -15.19 -7.88
N TRP A 115 12.17 -14.18 -8.59
CA TRP A 115 12.70 -12.82 -8.47
C TRP A 115 12.11 -12.11 -7.26
N THR A 116 10.78 -12.14 -7.11
CA THR A 116 10.08 -11.61 -5.94
C THR A 116 10.58 -12.27 -4.65
N PHE A 117 10.76 -13.59 -4.66
CA PHE A 117 11.29 -14.31 -3.49
C PHE A 117 12.70 -13.86 -3.08
N ARG A 118 13.58 -13.64 -4.07
CA ARG A 118 14.93 -13.12 -3.83
C ARG A 118 14.90 -11.68 -3.32
N LEU A 119 13.99 -10.85 -3.82
CA LEU A 119 13.82 -9.47 -3.35
C LEU A 119 13.39 -9.44 -1.88
N ILE A 120 12.35 -10.21 -1.50
CA ILE A 120 11.91 -10.35 -0.10
C ILE A 120 13.10 -10.75 0.78
N GLY A 121 13.83 -11.79 0.39
CA GLY A 121 15.00 -12.25 1.15
C GLY A 121 16.15 -11.23 1.19
N SER A 122 16.28 -10.35 0.20
CA SER A 122 17.31 -9.30 0.18
C SER A 122 16.95 -8.15 1.11
N VAL A 123 15.68 -7.72 1.11
CA VAL A 123 15.15 -6.71 2.04
C VAL A 123 15.30 -7.16 3.49
N MET A 124 14.88 -8.39 3.80
CA MET A 124 14.97 -8.93 5.17
C MET A 124 16.40 -9.09 5.68
N ARG A 125 17.39 -9.17 4.77
CA ARG A 125 18.83 -9.25 5.11
C ARG A 125 19.54 -7.90 5.02
N GLY A 126 18.83 -6.80 4.79
CA GLY A 126 19.43 -5.46 4.63
C GLY A 126 20.30 -5.32 3.37
N ARG A 127 20.13 -6.21 2.38
CA ARG A 127 20.86 -6.17 1.09
C ARG A 127 20.10 -5.39 0.02
N ALA A 128 18.87 -5.02 0.30
CA ALA A 128 18.05 -4.13 -0.49
C ALA A 128 17.26 -3.24 0.49
N PRO A 129 17.04 -1.95 0.18
CA PRO A 129 16.29 -1.07 1.06
C PRO A 129 14.81 -1.47 1.10
N SER A 130 14.23 -1.47 2.29
CA SER A 130 12.79 -1.31 2.52
C SER A 130 12.43 0.17 2.57
N LEU A 131 11.14 0.49 2.69
CA LEU A 131 10.71 1.86 2.94
C LEU A 131 11.23 2.44 4.25
N LEU A 132 11.51 1.60 5.25
CA LEU A 132 12.06 2.03 6.55
C LEU A 132 13.57 2.29 6.50
N ASP A 133 14.24 1.89 5.41
CA ASP A 133 15.67 2.14 5.20
C ASP A 133 15.94 3.52 4.55
N LEU A 134 14.88 4.29 4.24
CA LEU A 134 14.99 5.55 3.52
C LEU A 134 14.80 6.73 4.46
N ASP A 135 15.70 7.71 4.38
CA ASP A 135 15.65 8.94 5.20
C ASP A 135 14.36 9.74 4.94
N ASP A 136 13.91 9.74 3.69
CA ASP A 136 12.69 10.40 3.23
C ASP A 136 11.91 9.50 2.28
N ARG A 137 10.62 9.79 2.12
CA ARG A 137 9.81 9.13 1.09
C ARG A 137 10.46 9.35 -0.30
N PRO A 138 10.62 8.31 -1.13
CA PRO A 138 11.17 8.47 -2.48
C PRO A 138 10.38 9.50 -3.28
N PRO A 139 11.02 10.34 -4.11
CA PRO A 139 10.32 11.26 -5.01
C PRO A 139 9.28 10.56 -5.90
N GLU A 140 9.52 9.31 -6.26
CA GLU A 140 8.61 8.44 -7.01
C GLU A 140 7.29 8.19 -6.28
N TYR A 141 7.24 8.38 -4.96
CA TYR A 141 6.02 8.34 -4.13
C TYR A 141 5.08 9.51 -4.43
N GLU A 142 5.62 10.67 -4.79
CA GLU A 142 4.82 11.82 -5.24
C GLU A 142 4.43 11.70 -6.71
N ASP A 143 5.25 10.98 -7.49
CA ASP A 143 5.10 10.80 -8.93
C ASP A 143 4.40 9.48 -9.34
N VAL A 144 3.86 8.66 -8.42
CA VAL A 144 3.17 7.40 -8.78
C VAL A 144 2.01 7.63 -9.76
N GLY A 145 1.37 8.79 -9.71
CA GLY A 145 0.36 9.20 -10.68
C GLY A 145 0.92 9.67 -12.02
N ARG A 146 2.16 10.15 -12.09
CA ARG A 146 2.80 10.59 -13.34
C ARG A 146 3.60 9.49 -14.04
N LEU A 147 4.21 8.59 -13.28
CA LEU A 147 5.09 7.52 -13.78
C LEU A 147 4.36 6.18 -14.00
N CYS A 148 3.18 5.98 -13.41
CA CYS A 148 2.28 4.92 -13.86
C CYS A 148 1.68 5.29 -15.22
N THR A 149 2.46 5.11 -16.29
CA THR A 149 1.88 4.75 -17.57
C THR A 149 1.19 3.41 -17.36
N TRP A 150 -0.13 3.42 -17.11
CA TRP A 150 -1.01 2.25 -17.15
C TRP A 150 -1.12 1.65 -18.57
N ASP A 151 -0.07 1.80 -19.37
CA ASP A 151 0.00 1.30 -20.72
C ASP A 151 0.39 -0.18 -20.64
N ASN A 152 -0.65 -1.01 -20.84
CA ASN A 152 -0.56 -2.37 -21.33
C ASN A 152 -0.01 -3.46 -20.37
N LEU A 153 -0.44 -3.48 -19.11
CA LEU A 153 -0.32 -4.71 -18.29
C LEU A 153 -1.37 -5.79 -18.64
N PHE A 154 -2.38 -5.44 -19.43
CA PHE A 154 -3.33 -6.36 -20.03
C PHE A 154 -3.50 -5.97 -21.50
N PRO A 155 -3.63 -6.93 -22.43
CA PRO A 155 -4.07 -6.60 -23.79
C PRO A 155 -5.36 -5.77 -23.71
N GLU A 156 -5.50 -4.77 -24.59
CA GLU A 156 -6.77 -4.07 -24.73
C GLU A 156 -7.86 -5.10 -25.02
N SER A 157 -8.90 -5.12 -24.19
CA SER A 157 -10.08 -6.00 -24.23
C SER A 157 -9.93 -7.39 -23.60
N GLU A 158 -10.37 -7.51 -22.34
CA GLU A 158 -11.22 -8.64 -21.91
C GLU A 158 -12.23 -8.21 -20.83
N LEU A 159 -11.95 -7.16 -20.05
CA LEU A 159 -12.90 -6.61 -19.06
C LEU A 159 -13.11 -5.10 -19.27
N SER A 160 -14.37 -4.69 -19.34
CA SER A 160 -14.74 -3.27 -19.36
C SER A 160 -14.30 -2.61 -18.04
N ARG A 161 -13.42 -1.61 -18.11
CA ARG A 161 -12.99 -0.83 -16.94
C ARG A 161 -14.21 -0.31 -16.16
N SER A 162 -14.19 -0.44 -14.84
CA SER A 162 -15.25 0.07 -13.98
C SER A 162 -15.37 1.60 -14.10
N ARG A 163 -16.55 2.12 -13.74
CA ARG A 163 -16.81 3.57 -13.75
C ARG A 163 -15.82 4.33 -12.85
N TYR A 164 -15.42 3.74 -11.72
CA TYR A 164 -14.42 4.32 -10.81
C TYR A 164 -13.02 4.38 -11.45
N GLU A 165 -12.55 3.27 -12.03
CA GLU A 165 -11.25 3.22 -12.72
C GLU A 165 -11.18 4.25 -13.85
N ARG A 166 -12.29 4.45 -14.58
CA ARG A 166 -12.36 5.48 -15.62
C ARG A 166 -12.20 6.90 -15.07
N VAL A 167 -12.75 7.23 -13.89
CA VAL A 167 -12.51 8.55 -13.27
C VAL A 167 -11.04 8.69 -12.90
N LEU A 168 -10.48 7.68 -12.24
CA LEU A 168 -9.09 7.70 -11.76
C LEU A 168 -8.09 7.84 -12.91
N ILE A 169 -8.22 7.01 -13.94
CA ILE A 169 -7.33 7.05 -15.11
C ILE A 169 -7.35 8.42 -15.76
N ARG A 170 -8.54 9.01 -15.95
CA ARG A 170 -8.64 10.33 -16.57
C ARG A 170 -8.05 11.45 -15.72
N ALA A 171 -8.24 11.39 -14.41
CA ALA A 171 -7.64 12.34 -13.47
C ALA A 171 -6.11 12.26 -13.50
N ILE A 172 -5.57 11.03 -13.45
CA ILE A 172 -4.15 10.72 -13.48
C ILE A 172 -3.52 11.15 -14.83
N SER A 173 -4.17 10.84 -15.94
CA SER A 173 -3.73 11.23 -17.30
C SER A 173 -3.84 12.74 -17.58
N GLY A 174 -4.24 13.57 -16.62
CA GLY A 174 -4.35 15.02 -16.82
C GLY A 174 -5.55 15.42 -17.70
N GLN A 175 -6.50 14.52 -17.96
CA GLN A 175 -7.60 14.78 -18.88
C GLN A 175 -8.52 15.85 -18.29
N LYS A 176 -8.83 16.88 -19.09
CA LYS A 176 -9.63 18.01 -18.63
C LYS A 176 -11.10 17.64 -18.51
N LEU A 177 -11.72 18.08 -17.43
CA LEU A 177 -13.14 17.94 -17.15
C LEU A 177 -13.88 19.23 -17.55
N TRP A 178 -14.99 19.10 -18.27
CA TRP A 178 -15.84 20.22 -18.64
C TRP A 178 -17.20 20.11 -17.94
N MET A 179 -17.45 20.93 -16.93
CA MET A 179 -18.64 20.80 -16.09
C MET A 179 -19.19 22.19 -15.76
N ASN A 180 -20.52 22.35 -15.84
CA ASN A 180 -21.20 23.61 -15.53
C ASN A 180 -20.65 24.82 -16.31
N GLY A 181 -20.26 24.62 -17.56
CA GLY A 181 -19.68 25.67 -18.42
C GLY A 181 -18.25 26.07 -18.08
N ARG A 182 -17.60 25.37 -17.15
CA ARG A 182 -16.20 25.61 -16.74
C ARG A 182 -15.30 24.43 -17.06
N ARG A 183 -14.03 24.74 -17.32
CA ARG A 183 -12.99 23.74 -17.57
C ARG A 183 -12.12 23.58 -16.33
N TYR A 184 -11.89 22.33 -15.97
CA TYR A 184 -11.09 21.95 -14.82
C TYR A 184 -9.93 21.06 -15.27
N THR A 185 -8.72 21.41 -14.83
CA THR A 185 -7.52 20.59 -15.02
C THR A 185 -7.22 19.85 -13.72
N PRO A 186 -7.17 18.50 -13.70
CA PRO A 186 -6.81 17.76 -12.50
C PRO A 186 -5.34 18.04 -12.16
N THR A 187 -5.06 18.30 -10.89
CA THR A 187 -3.73 18.65 -10.39
C THR A 187 -3.21 17.70 -9.32
N GLY A 188 -4.04 16.79 -8.83
CA GLY A 188 -3.63 15.79 -7.85
C GLY A 188 -4.82 15.10 -7.18
N MET A 189 -4.55 14.29 -6.18
CA MET A 189 -5.54 13.60 -5.35
C MET A 189 -5.59 14.20 -3.94
N ARG A 190 -6.73 14.11 -3.26
CA ARG A 190 -6.86 14.40 -1.82
C ARG A 190 -7.35 13.14 -1.12
N GLY A 191 -6.43 12.42 -0.47
CA GLY A 191 -6.71 11.09 0.07
C GLY A 191 -7.13 10.11 -1.03
N TRP A 192 -7.88 9.07 -0.65
CA TRP A 192 -8.29 7.98 -1.55
C TRP A 192 -9.58 8.24 -2.34
N SER A 193 -10.35 9.27 -1.97
CA SER A 193 -11.75 9.41 -2.41
C SER A 193 -12.04 10.69 -3.19
N ALA A 194 -11.06 11.55 -3.43
CA ALA A 194 -11.28 12.83 -4.10
C ALA A 194 -10.13 13.27 -5.02
N VAL A 195 -10.50 13.96 -6.10
CA VAL A 195 -9.57 14.56 -7.07
C VAL A 195 -9.54 16.07 -6.85
N VAL A 196 -8.33 16.63 -6.83
CA VAL A 196 -8.08 18.08 -6.78
C VAL A 196 -7.99 18.60 -8.20
N PHE A 197 -8.76 19.63 -8.49
CA PHE A 197 -8.73 20.35 -9.76
C PHE A 197 -8.33 21.80 -9.56
N ARG A 198 -7.77 22.36 -10.63
CA ARG A 198 -7.65 23.80 -10.82
C ARG A 198 -8.61 24.22 -11.93
N ALA A 199 -9.43 25.23 -11.68
CA ALA A 199 -10.25 25.83 -12.73
C ALA A 199 -9.37 26.60 -13.72
N ASP A 200 -9.63 26.46 -15.02
CA ASP A 200 -8.79 27.07 -16.06
C ASP A 200 -9.04 28.59 -16.18
N ASP A 201 -10.19 29.09 -15.72
CA ASP A 201 -10.64 30.48 -15.84
C ASP A 201 -10.08 31.39 -14.73
N ASP A 202 -10.20 30.99 -13.47
CA ASP A 202 -9.84 31.79 -12.29
C ASP A 202 -8.71 31.16 -11.45
N HIS A 203 -8.17 30.02 -11.89
CA HIS A 203 -7.14 29.25 -11.18
C HIS A 203 -7.52 28.81 -9.76
N SER A 204 -8.80 28.87 -9.40
CA SER A 204 -9.27 28.42 -8.10
C SER A 204 -9.13 26.90 -7.95
N ARG A 205 -8.88 26.47 -6.71
CA ARG A 205 -8.70 25.07 -6.35
C ARG A 205 -10.04 24.47 -5.95
N HIS A 206 -10.43 23.38 -6.60
CA HIS A 206 -11.66 22.62 -6.34
C HIS A 206 -11.33 21.18 -5.95
N VAL A 207 -12.15 20.57 -5.11
CA VAL A 207 -12.00 19.17 -4.71
C VAL A 207 -13.34 18.47 -4.93
N PHE A 208 -13.34 17.47 -5.81
CA PHE A 208 -14.53 16.68 -6.12
C PHE A 208 -14.32 15.24 -5.67
N SER A 209 -15.31 14.65 -4.99
CA SER A 209 -15.26 13.22 -4.64
C SER A 209 -15.34 12.37 -5.90
N ILE A 210 -14.77 11.16 -5.86
CA ILE A 210 -14.87 10.22 -6.98
C ILE A 210 -16.33 9.89 -7.26
N ASP A 211 -17.15 9.70 -6.21
CA ASP A 211 -18.59 9.41 -6.34
C ASP A 211 -19.33 10.49 -7.12
N TYR A 212 -19.03 11.76 -6.83
CA TYR A 212 -19.59 12.88 -7.58
C TYR A 212 -19.15 12.84 -9.05
N LEU A 213 -17.86 12.59 -9.30
CA LEU A 213 -17.30 12.50 -10.65
C LEU A 213 -17.85 11.32 -11.47
N LEU A 214 -18.39 10.28 -10.85
CA LEU A 214 -19.08 9.20 -11.57
C LEU A 214 -20.28 9.72 -12.36
N GLY A 215 -20.98 10.72 -11.82
CA GLY A 215 -22.09 11.40 -12.50
C GLY A 215 -21.66 12.21 -13.72
N HIS A 216 -20.38 12.57 -13.79
CA HIS A 216 -19.79 13.43 -14.81
C HIS A 216 -18.83 12.66 -15.75
N LEU A 217 -18.93 11.34 -15.85
CA LEU A 217 -18.05 10.53 -16.71
C LEU A 217 -18.18 10.86 -18.21
N SER A 218 -19.29 11.40 -18.68
CA SER A 218 -19.41 11.90 -20.07
C SER A 218 -18.64 13.19 -20.30
N ASP A 219 -18.34 13.92 -19.22
CA ASP A 219 -17.97 15.33 -19.27
C ASP A 219 -16.45 15.53 -19.33
N TRP A 220 -15.70 14.44 -19.15
CA TRP A 220 -14.27 14.40 -19.38
C TRP A 220 -14.00 14.38 -20.87
N SER A 221 -13.43 15.47 -21.38
CA SER A 221 -13.28 15.74 -22.81
C SER A 221 -12.58 14.60 -23.56
N LEU A 222 -13.31 13.89 -24.44
CA LEU A 222 -12.71 13.15 -25.56
C LEU A 222 -12.07 14.16 -26.53
N PRO A 223 -11.02 13.79 -27.29
CA PRO A 223 -10.54 14.62 -28.39
C PRO A 223 -11.72 14.89 -29.33
N LYS A 224 -11.93 16.15 -29.71
CA LYS A 224 -12.92 16.53 -30.72
C LYS A 224 -12.68 15.67 -31.98
N PRO A 225 -13.67 14.95 -32.55
CA PRO A 225 -13.49 14.44 -33.90
C PRO A 225 -13.25 15.65 -34.81
N ARG A 226 -12.15 15.59 -35.57
CA ARG A 226 -11.87 16.61 -36.59
C ARG A 226 -12.89 16.45 -37.70
N GLY A 227 -13.80 17.42 -37.81
CA GLY A 227 -14.43 17.81 -39.06
C GLY A 227 -15.68 17.05 -39.49
N GLY A 228 -16.67 17.85 -39.88
CA GLY A 228 -17.88 17.57 -40.61
C GLY A 228 -18.53 18.91 -40.87
#